data_AF-A0A972H5M0-F1
#
_entry.id   AF-A0A972H5M0-F1
#
_cell.length_a   1.000
_cell.length_b   1.000
_cell.length_c   1.000
_cell.angle_alpha   90.00
_cell.angle_beta   90.00
_cell.angle_gamma   90.00
#
_symmetry.space_group_name_H-M   'P 1'
#
loop_
_entity.id
_entity.type
_entity.pdbx_description
1 polymer ?
#
loop_
_entity_poly.entity_id
_entity_poly.type
_entity_poly.pdbx_seq_one_letter_code
_entity_poly.pdbx_strand_id
1 'polypeptide(L)'
;MIESTSIPLSAIRKPPLPNPADAPTEDIREQLYELEEAGELIVQRVPGPYIEVMTKYGRTKKIPEQMTWHHKSCGQCGHIPGYSTSIFWLNRQFGMNYVDPTDQTSCTAWNYYASATSNAVAQAAVASRNFAAAYETGYFPMIHCGTSYGHYKETRQEIVHHPELRRKVRDIMAKLNKPLVVPEEIVHYSEWIHAMRDRIAKKQVRDFSSITASIHPACHYYKLVTEDAIYDPDIYGGQRTATVTGIVEALGSTVGDYSTFFDCCGFGFRHILVQRDFSRSFATQRKIEIMKEEANPDVVITHDTGCVTTLDKSQFAARAHQRNVGVPVLSDAQYAALAMGAHPYRIVQLHWHATDYTALLEKMGIDWEKAWVEFEGDLKRLESGEIEYLSWEDADAK
;
A
#
# COMPACT_ATOMS: atom_id res chain seq x y z
N MET A 1 -18.49 11.27 -27.78
CA MET A 1 -17.56 11.89 -26.83
C MET A 1 -18.34 12.14 -25.57
N ILE A 2 -18.28 11.21 -24.61
CA ILE A 2 -18.75 11.50 -23.26
C ILE A 2 -17.68 12.44 -22.70
N GLU A 3 -18.05 13.68 -22.36
CA GLU A 3 -17.14 14.58 -21.63
C GLU A 3 -16.65 13.83 -20.40
N SER A 4 -15.33 13.64 -20.30
CA SER A 4 -14.68 13.11 -19.09
C SER A 4 -15.23 13.86 -17.89
N THR A 5 -15.90 13.16 -16.98
CA THR A 5 -16.41 13.74 -15.73
C THR A 5 -15.27 13.90 -14.73
N SER A 6 -14.25 14.65 -15.11
CA SER A 6 -13.19 15.08 -14.20
C SER A 6 -13.63 16.40 -13.57
N ILE A 7 -14.12 16.33 -12.34
CA ILE A 7 -14.27 17.52 -11.50
C ILE A 7 -12.89 17.78 -10.90
N PRO A 8 -12.25 18.94 -11.15
CA PRO A 8 -10.99 19.27 -10.51
C PRO A 8 -11.13 19.17 -9.00
N LEU A 9 -10.17 18.53 -8.32
CA LEU A 9 -10.23 18.36 -6.86
C LEU A 9 -10.26 19.71 -6.13
N SER A 10 -9.63 20.73 -6.71
CA SER A 10 -9.70 22.13 -6.26
C SER A 10 -11.11 22.73 -6.30
N ALA A 11 -12.01 22.20 -7.12
CA ALA A 11 -13.40 22.64 -7.23
C ALA A 11 -14.34 21.96 -6.21
N ILE A 12 -13.86 20.94 -5.49
CA ILE A 12 -14.64 20.26 -4.45
C ILE A 12 -14.73 21.14 -3.21
N ARG A 13 -15.94 21.29 -2.67
CA ARG A 13 -16.19 22.05 -1.44
C ARG A 13 -15.41 21.44 -0.27
N LYS A 14 -14.60 22.26 0.39
CA LYS A 14 -13.89 21.91 1.62
C LYS A 14 -14.79 22.16 2.84
N PRO A 15 -15.23 21.13 3.59
CA PRO A 15 -15.85 21.33 4.89
C PRO A 15 -14.83 21.89 5.89
N PRO A 16 -15.27 22.41 7.06
CA PRO A 16 -14.37 22.76 8.14
C PRO A 16 -13.46 21.58 8.52
N LEU A 17 -12.24 21.88 8.96
CA LEU A 17 -11.34 20.85 9.47
C LEU A 17 -12.01 20.11 10.65
N PRO A 18 -11.91 18.77 10.69
CA PRO A 18 -12.38 18.03 11.84
C PRO A 18 -11.57 18.40 13.08
N ASN A 19 -12.27 18.53 14.21
CA ASN A 19 -11.66 18.78 15.51
C ASN A 19 -11.48 17.43 16.24
N PRO A 20 -10.27 17.06 16.68
CA PRO A 20 -10.02 15.83 17.43
C PRO A 20 -10.89 15.65 18.67
N ALA A 21 -11.27 16.75 19.33
CA ALA A 21 -12.13 16.72 20.52
C ALA A 21 -13.58 16.30 20.21
N ASP A 22 -14.01 16.42 18.95
CA ASP A 22 -15.34 16.04 18.47
C ASP A 22 -15.33 14.64 17.80
N ALA A 23 -14.22 13.90 17.90
CA ALA A 23 -14.11 12.57 17.31
C ALA A 23 -15.12 11.59 17.97
N PRO A 24 -15.79 10.72 17.19
CA PRO A 24 -16.79 9.79 17.72
C PRO A 24 -16.21 8.58 18.47
N THR A 25 -14.88 8.47 18.51
CA THR A 25 -14.13 7.39 19.14
C THR A 25 -13.06 7.98 20.05
N GLU A 26 -12.48 7.19 20.94
CA GLU A 26 -11.33 7.61 21.76
C GLU A 26 -10.03 7.50 20.95
N ASP A 27 -8.98 8.19 21.38
CA ASP A 27 -7.65 8.01 20.82
C ASP A 27 -6.98 6.80 21.45
N ILE A 28 -6.86 5.70 20.70
CA ILE A 28 -6.27 4.45 21.18
C ILE A 28 -4.86 4.61 21.77
N ARG A 29 -4.14 5.67 21.40
CA ARG A 29 -2.80 5.94 21.93
C ARG A 29 -2.82 6.26 23.42
N GLU A 30 -3.86 6.93 23.91
CA GLU A 30 -4.01 7.23 25.34
C GLU A 30 -4.08 5.94 26.16
N GLN A 31 -4.94 5.01 25.76
CA GLN A 31 -5.06 3.69 26.40
C GLN A 31 -3.78 2.84 26.25
N LEU A 32 -3.07 2.95 25.12
CA LEU A 32 -1.77 2.29 24.95
C LEU A 32 -0.75 2.79 25.98
N TYR A 33 -0.72 4.08 26.26
CA TYR A 33 0.20 4.66 27.25
C TYR A 33 -0.16 4.25 28.68
N GLU A 34 -1.45 4.20 29.01
CA GLU A 34 -1.92 3.68 30.31
C GLU A 34 -1.49 2.21 30.50
N LEU A 35 -1.62 1.38 29.46
CA LEU A 35 -1.17 -0.01 29.50
C LEU A 35 0.35 -0.14 29.64
N GLU A 36 1.12 0.73 28.98
CA GLU A 36 2.57 0.77 29.16
C GLU A 36 2.97 1.16 30.59
N GLU A 37 2.34 2.20 31.15
CA GLU A 37 2.58 2.64 32.53
C GLU A 37 2.23 1.54 33.56
N ALA A 38 1.18 0.76 33.28
CA ALA A 38 0.81 -0.42 34.06
C ALA A 38 1.76 -1.63 33.86
N GLY A 39 2.76 -1.55 32.98
CA GLY A 39 3.66 -2.65 32.66
C GLY A 39 3.00 -3.81 31.89
N GLU A 40 1.88 -3.54 31.21
CA GLU A 40 1.10 -4.55 30.50
C GLU A 40 1.68 -4.90 29.11
N LEU A 41 2.37 -3.95 28.49
CA LEU A 41 3.01 -4.05 27.18
C LEU A 41 4.07 -2.96 27.03
N ILE A 42 4.84 -3.01 25.95
CA ILE A 42 5.76 -1.94 25.56
C ILE A 42 5.14 -1.22 24.37
N VAL A 43 5.13 0.11 24.39
CA VAL A 43 4.68 0.92 23.24
C VAL A 43 5.90 1.40 22.45
N GLN A 44 6.08 0.85 21.26
CA GLN A 44 7.14 1.31 20.36
C GLN A 44 6.75 2.67 19.77
N ARG A 45 7.42 3.75 20.21
CA ARG A 45 7.20 5.10 19.69
C ARG A 45 7.74 5.27 18.28
N VAL A 46 7.12 6.16 17.50
CA VAL A 46 7.61 6.50 16.14
C VAL A 46 8.98 7.19 16.23
N PRO A 47 10.02 6.68 15.54
CA PRO A 47 11.34 7.29 15.58
C PRO A 47 11.36 8.63 14.83
N GLY A 48 12.20 9.56 15.30
CA GLY A 48 12.48 10.81 14.59
C GLY A 48 13.58 10.64 13.52
N PRO A 49 13.58 11.44 12.43
CA PRO A 49 12.54 12.40 12.07
C PRO A 49 11.26 11.72 11.55
N TYR A 50 10.13 12.36 11.76
CA TYR A 50 8.81 11.95 11.27
C TYR A 50 8.05 13.13 10.70
N ILE A 51 7.09 12.83 9.83
CA ILE A 51 6.16 13.80 9.23
C ILE A 51 4.79 13.61 9.88
N GLU A 52 4.17 14.71 10.28
CA GLU A 52 2.82 14.72 10.83
C GLU A 52 1.79 14.85 9.71
N VAL A 53 0.77 13.99 9.77
CA VAL A 53 -0.36 13.98 8.83
C VAL A 53 -1.68 13.94 9.60
N MET A 54 -2.74 14.44 8.99
CA MET A 54 -4.06 14.48 9.61
C MET A 54 -4.85 13.21 9.28
N THR A 55 -5.47 12.60 10.30
CA THR A 55 -6.41 11.51 10.07
C THR A 55 -7.84 12.00 9.86
N LYS A 56 -8.76 11.09 9.54
CA LYS A 56 -10.18 11.38 9.28
C LYS A 56 -10.85 12.30 10.32
N TYR A 57 -10.50 12.16 11.60
CA TYR A 57 -11.10 12.95 12.70
C TYR A 57 -10.19 14.06 13.20
N GLY A 58 -9.22 14.50 12.39
CA GLY A 58 -8.34 15.63 12.72
C GLY A 58 -7.15 15.28 13.61
N ARG A 59 -7.04 14.03 14.05
CA ARG A 59 -5.92 13.59 14.90
C ARG A 59 -4.62 13.66 14.11
N THR A 60 -3.56 14.11 14.77
CA THR A 60 -2.20 14.01 14.24
C THR A 60 -1.76 12.56 14.27
N LYS A 61 -1.28 12.05 13.14
CA LYS A 61 -0.58 10.76 13.02
C LYS A 61 0.87 11.01 12.61
N LYS A 62 1.80 10.28 13.22
CA LYS A 62 3.24 10.41 12.91
C LYS A 62 3.67 9.34 11.90
N ILE A 63 4.31 9.76 10.82
CA ILE A 63 4.85 8.88 9.79
C ILE A 63 6.39 8.95 9.84
N PRO A 64 7.11 7.88 10.25
CA PRO A 64 8.56 7.91 10.33
C PRO A 64 9.17 8.09 8.95
N GLU A 65 10.13 8.99 8.79
CA GLU A 65 10.80 9.17 7.50
C GLU A 65 11.76 8.01 7.19
N GLN A 66 12.42 7.50 8.23
CA GLN A 66 13.45 6.46 8.19
C GLN A 66 13.41 5.59 9.45
N MET A 67 14.41 4.73 9.63
CA MET A 67 14.46 3.70 10.67
C MET A 67 13.27 2.74 10.56
N THR A 68 12.92 2.33 9.34
CA THR A 68 11.73 1.50 9.09
C THR A 68 12.06 0.03 8.85
N TRP A 69 11.22 -0.86 9.38
CA TRP A 69 11.28 -2.31 9.21
C TRP A 69 10.18 -2.71 8.22
N HIS A 70 10.56 -3.17 7.02
CA HIS A 70 9.59 -3.35 5.94
C HIS A 70 8.86 -4.70 6.06
N HIS A 71 7.67 -4.68 6.65
CA HIS A 71 6.81 -5.86 6.70
C HIS A 71 6.24 -6.16 5.31
N LYS A 72 6.86 -7.09 4.57
CA LYS A 72 6.43 -7.51 3.21
C LYS A 72 5.12 -8.29 3.25
N SER A 73 4.32 -8.19 2.20
CA SER A 73 3.17 -9.09 1.98
C SER A 73 3.66 -10.54 1.83
N CYS A 74 2.79 -11.51 2.11
CA CYS A 74 3.12 -12.93 1.93
C CYS A 74 3.08 -13.31 0.43
N GLY A 75 2.07 -14.07 0.01
CA GLY A 75 2.00 -14.58 -1.36
C GLY A 75 1.86 -13.49 -2.43
N GLN A 76 1.29 -12.33 -2.11
CA GLN A 76 0.98 -11.32 -3.13
C GLN A 76 2.20 -10.51 -3.55
N CYS A 77 3.22 -10.30 -2.69
CA CYS A 77 4.51 -9.76 -3.13
C CYS A 77 5.20 -10.70 -4.14
N GLY A 78 5.00 -12.02 -4.02
CA GLY A 78 5.49 -12.97 -5.02
C GLY A 78 4.78 -12.89 -6.37
N HIS A 79 3.57 -12.31 -6.44
CA HIS A 79 2.83 -12.15 -7.69
C HIS A 79 3.21 -10.88 -8.46
N ILE A 80 3.66 -9.83 -7.75
CA ILE A 80 4.09 -8.53 -8.28
C ILE A 80 5.33 -8.05 -7.48
N PRO A 81 6.51 -8.67 -7.66
CA PRO A 81 7.72 -8.39 -6.88
C PRO A 81 8.26 -6.96 -7.06
N GLY A 82 8.01 -6.35 -8.22
CA GLY A 82 8.36 -4.95 -8.48
C GLY A 82 7.68 -3.94 -7.55
N TYR A 83 6.61 -4.34 -6.86
CA TYR A 83 5.93 -3.51 -5.87
C TYR A 83 6.85 -3.26 -4.65
N SER A 84 7.32 -4.32 -3.97
CA SER A 84 8.25 -4.16 -2.85
C SER A 84 9.57 -3.54 -3.29
N THR A 85 10.08 -3.95 -4.46
CA THR A 85 11.34 -3.41 -5.02
C THR A 85 11.24 -1.90 -5.24
N SER A 86 10.10 -1.38 -5.71
CA SER A 86 9.88 0.05 -5.89
C SER A 86 9.91 0.82 -4.56
N ILE A 87 9.37 0.24 -3.48
CA ILE A 87 9.40 0.87 -2.15
C ILE A 87 10.84 0.95 -1.62
N PHE A 88 11.60 -0.15 -1.74
CA PHE A 88 13.01 -0.16 -1.35
C PHE A 88 13.84 0.82 -2.19
N TRP A 89 13.61 0.84 -3.50
CA TRP A 89 14.27 1.77 -4.40
C TRP A 89 13.99 3.23 -4.00
N LEU A 90 12.74 3.59 -3.72
CA LEU A 90 12.40 4.94 -3.23
C LEU A 90 13.17 5.29 -1.95
N ASN A 91 13.20 4.39 -0.96
CA ASN A 91 13.96 4.61 0.28
C ASN A 91 15.45 4.86 -0.02
N ARG A 92 16.06 4.08 -0.93
CA ARG A 92 17.46 4.26 -1.36
C ARG A 92 17.70 5.59 -2.06
N GLN A 93 16.80 6.00 -2.96
CA GLN A 93 16.92 7.29 -3.65
C GLN A 93 16.85 8.49 -2.71
N PHE A 94 16.28 8.32 -1.51
CA PHE A 94 16.29 9.34 -0.45
C PHE A 94 17.37 9.11 0.62
N GLY A 95 18.18 8.06 0.52
CA GLY A 95 19.19 7.71 1.52
C GLY A 95 18.60 7.36 2.88
N MET A 96 17.37 6.85 2.91
CA MET A 96 16.66 6.51 4.14
C MET A 96 17.23 5.24 4.76
N ASN A 97 17.37 5.22 6.08
CA ASN A 97 17.74 4.01 6.80
C ASN A 97 16.52 3.06 6.92
N TYR A 98 16.63 1.84 6.42
CA TYR A 98 15.57 0.83 6.49
C TYR A 98 16.16 -0.58 6.58
N VAL A 99 15.33 -1.52 7.05
CA VAL A 99 15.64 -2.95 7.09
C VAL A 99 14.64 -3.71 6.23
N ASP A 100 15.17 -4.55 5.33
CA ASP A 100 14.42 -5.62 4.69
C ASP A 100 14.55 -6.90 5.55
N PRO A 101 13.50 -7.31 6.29
CA PRO A 101 13.62 -8.43 7.22
C PRO A 101 13.68 -9.78 6.52
N THR A 102 14.55 -10.65 7.04
CA THR A 102 14.66 -12.05 6.63
C THR A 102 13.84 -12.99 7.54
N ASP A 103 13.47 -12.53 8.73
CA ASP A 103 12.83 -13.34 9.77
C ASP A 103 11.33 -13.04 9.96
N GLN A 104 10.72 -12.22 9.09
CA GLN A 104 9.30 -11.93 9.15
C GLN A 104 8.42 -13.19 8.95
N THR A 105 7.23 -13.21 9.56
CA THR A 105 6.19 -14.22 9.32
C THR A 105 5.02 -13.61 8.55
N SER A 106 4.19 -14.46 7.94
CA SER A 106 2.89 -14.04 7.42
C SER A 106 2.08 -13.31 8.51
N CYS A 107 1.30 -12.30 8.11
CA CYS A 107 0.34 -11.62 8.98
C CYS A 107 -0.91 -12.45 9.29
N THR A 108 -1.09 -13.61 8.63
CA THR A 108 -2.26 -14.51 8.69
C THR A 108 -3.63 -13.92 8.31
N ALA A 109 -3.67 -12.62 8.01
CA ALA A 109 -4.89 -11.86 7.76
C ALA A 109 -5.75 -12.37 6.60
N TRP A 110 -5.16 -12.84 5.49
CA TRP A 110 -5.96 -13.38 4.38
C TRP A 110 -6.73 -14.63 4.82
N ASN A 111 -6.11 -15.55 5.55
CA ASN A 111 -6.80 -16.74 6.07
C ASN A 111 -7.86 -16.37 7.11
N TYR A 112 -7.61 -15.34 7.93
CA TYR A 112 -8.60 -14.81 8.86
C TYR A 112 -9.83 -14.25 8.14
N TYR A 113 -9.65 -13.30 7.22
CA TYR A 113 -10.76 -12.71 6.45
C TYR A 113 -11.43 -13.68 5.47
N ALA A 114 -10.73 -14.75 5.07
CA ALA A 114 -11.32 -15.85 4.32
C ALA A 114 -12.19 -16.78 5.20
N SER A 115 -12.27 -16.53 6.50
CA SER A 115 -12.90 -17.39 7.50
C SER A 115 -12.28 -18.79 7.61
N ALA A 116 -11.03 -18.95 7.19
CA ALA A 116 -10.28 -20.20 7.29
C ALA A 116 -9.62 -20.36 8.67
N THR A 117 -9.38 -19.27 9.40
CA THR A 117 -8.85 -19.28 10.77
C THR A 117 -9.62 -18.31 11.66
N SER A 118 -10.06 -18.73 12.85
CA SER A 118 -10.94 -17.95 13.74
C SER A 118 -10.42 -17.76 15.17
N ASN A 119 -9.12 -17.98 15.41
CA ASN A 119 -8.52 -17.83 16.74
C ASN A 119 -7.89 -16.44 16.91
N ALA A 120 -8.61 -15.53 17.57
CA ALA A 120 -8.17 -14.14 17.81
C ALA A 120 -6.84 -14.06 18.58
N VAL A 121 -6.64 -14.90 19.61
CA VAL A 121 -5.37 -14.94 20.37
C VAL A 121 -4.21 -15.31 19.46
N ALA A 122 -4.39 -16.29 18.55
CA ALA A 122 -3.35 -16.67 17.60
C ALA A 122 -3.06 -15.55 16.58
N GLN A 123 -4.10 -14.88 16.07
CA GLN A 123 -3.94 -13.74 15.17
C GLN A 123 -3.14 -12.60 15.83
N ALA A 124 -3.54 -12.19 17.04
CA ALA A 124 -2.87 -11.16 17.81
C ALA A 124 -1.43 -11.55 18.21
N ALA A 125 -1.18 -12.83 18.53
CA ALA A 125 0.16 -13.32 18.83
C ALA A 125 1.10 -13.28 17.61
N VAL A 126 0.60 -13.62 16.42
CA VAL A 126 1.39 -13.52 15.17
C VAL A 126 1.71 -12.05 14.84
N ALA A 127 0.74 -11.15 14.95
CA ALA A 127 0.96 -9.71 14.79
C ALA A 127 2.02 -9.19 15.79
N SER A 128 1.85 -9.53 17.07
CA SER A 128 2.79 -9.17 18.15
C SER A 128 4.19 -9.71 17.93
N ARG A 129 4.32 -10.93 17.37
CA ARG A 129 5.63 -11.52 17.01
C ARG A 129 6.34 -10.72 15.93
N ASN A 130 5.61 -10.20 14.94
CA ASN A 130 6.19 -9.33 13.91
C ASN A 130 6.54 -7.93 14.49
N PHE A 131 5.73 -7.36 15.38
CA PHE A 131 6.09 -6.11 16.08
C PHE A 131 7.33 -6.27 16.95
N ALA A 132 7.42 -7.37 17.71
CA ALA A 132 8.59 -7.67 18.51
C ALA A 132 9.85 -7.86 17.66
N ALA A 133 9.74 -8.52 16.49
CA ALA A 133 10.86 -8.64 15.56
C ALA A 133 11.35 -7.28 15.05
N ALA A 134 10.44 -6.38 14.66
CA ALA A 134 10.80 -5.02 14.30
C ALA A 134 11.50 -4.29 15.47
N TYR A 135 10.90 -4.33 16.66
CA TYR A 135 11.43 -3.71 17.87
C TYR A 135 12.84 -4.20 18.23
N GLU A 136 13.10 -5.50 18.18
CA GLU A 136 14.42 -6.09 18.50
C GLU A 136 15.52 -5.65 17.53
N THR A 137 15.18 -5.30 16.28
CA THR A 137 16.14 -4.72 15.33
C THR A 137 16.39 -3.22 15.58
N GLY A 138 15.55 -2.56 16.38
CA GLY A 138 15.57 -1.10 16.57
C GLY A 138 14.88 -0.30 15.46
N TYR A 139 14.14 -0.96 14.55
CA TYR A 139 13.43 -0.33 13.45
C TYR A 139 11.91 -0.36 13.66
N PHE A 140 11.22 0.66 13.16
CA PHE A 140 9.77 0.83 13.29
C PHE A 140 9.01 0.11 12.18
N PRO A 141 7.97 -0.70 12.49
CA PRO A 141 7.28 -1.49 11.47
C PRO A 141 6.53 -0.62 10.46
N MET A 142 6.87 -0.79 9.18
CA MET A 142 6.13 -0.25 8.04
C MET A 142 5.39 -1.39 7.34
N ILE A 143 4.07 -1.31 7.28
CA ILE A 143 3.20 -2.37 6.80
C ILE A 143 2.95 -2.22 5.29
N HIS A 144 3.33 -3.24 4.51
CA HIS A 144 3.25 -3.21 3.05
C HIS A 144 1.83 -3.44 2.49
N CYS A 145 1.07 -4.37 3.08
CA CYS A 145 -0.19 -4.83 2.50
C CYS A 145 -1.36 -4.20 3.25
N GLY A 146 -2.32 -3.61 2.52
CA GLY A 146 -3.56 -3.09 3.07
C GLY A 146 -4.32 -4.13 3.91
N THR A 147 -4.31 -5.41 3.49
CA THR A 147 -4.86 -6.52 4.28
C THR A 147 -4.16 -6.69 5.64
N SER A 148 -2.83 -6.72 5.65
CA SER A 148 -2.04 -6.81 6.90
C SER A 148 -2.25 -5.59 7.78
N TYR A 149 -2.30 -4.40 7.18
CA TYR A 149 -2.51 -3.14 7.88
C TYR A 149 -3.88 -3.09 8.58
N GLY A 150 -4.96 -3.44 7.87
CA GLY A 150 -6.29 -3.56 8.48
C GLY A 150 -6.31 -4.52 9.67
N HIS A 151 -5.72 -5.71 9.49
CA HIS A 151 -5.63 -6.73 10.52
C HIS A 151 -4.79 -6.31 11.73
N TYR A 152 -3.68 -5.60 11.51
CA TYR A 152 -2.84 -5.09 12.58
C TYR A 152 -3.52 -3.97 13.37
N LYS A 153 -4.37 -3.17 12.73
CA LYS A 153 -5.24 -2.23 13.44
C LYS A 153 -6.29 -2.95 14.30
N GLU A 154 -6.93 -4.00 13.78
CA GLU A 154 -7.90 -4.79 14.55
C GLU A 154 -7.24 -5.51 15.74
N THR A 155 -6.12 -6.19 15.52
CA THR A 155 -5.40 -6.87 16.61
C THR A 155 -4.85 -5.88 17.65
N ARG A 156 -4.47 -4.65 17.26
CA ARG A 156 -4.15 -3.56 18.21
C ARG A 156 -5.36 -3.23 19.09
N GLN A 157 -6.54 -3.08 18.48
CA GLN A 157 -7.80 -2.84 19.21
C GLN A 157 -8.11 -3.99 20.18
N GLU A 158 -7.95 -5.24 19.75
CA GLU A 158 -8.15 -6.42 20.60
C GLU A 158 -7.18 -6.46 21.79
N ILE A 159 -5.89 -6.21 21.55
CA ILE A 159 -4.86 -6.21 22.60
C ILE A 159 -5.13 -5.11 23.63
N VAL A 160 -5.56 -3.93 23.20
CA VAL A 160 -5.85 -2.80 24.11
C VAL A 160 -7.11 -3.07 24.93
N HIS A 161 -8.22 -3.40 24.28
CA HIS A 161 -9.54 -3.46 24.91
C HIS A 161 -9.88 -4.79 25.61
N HIS A 162 -9.13 -5.87 25.38
CA HIS A 162 -9.44 -7.19 25.94
C HIS A 162 -8.30 -7.75 26.81
N PRO A 163 -8.28 -7.46 28.13
CA PRO A 163 -7.21 -7.89 29.04
C PRO A 163 -6.97 -9.40 29.07
N GLU A 164 -8.03 -10.22 28.98
CA GLU A 164 -7.91 -11.68 28.94
C GLU A 164 -7.23 -12.18 27.65
N LEU A 165 -7.50 -11.55 26.51
CA LEU A 165 -6.82 -11.85 25.25
C LEU A 165 -5.37 -11.41 25.34
N ARG A 166 -5.11 -10.18 25.80
CA ARG A 166 -3.77 -9.63 25.99
C ARG A 166 -2.90 -10.50 26.90
N ARG A 167 -3.44 -11.01 28.00
CA ARG A 167 -2.73 -11.94 28.90
C ARG A 167 -2.30 -13.21 28.17
N LYS A 168 -3.22 -13.84 27.43
CA LYS A 168 -2.91 -15.04 26.63
C LYS A 168 -1.87 -14.77 25.54
N VAL A 169 -1.94 -13.61 24.88
CA VAL A 169 -0.91 -13.18 23.92
C VAL A 169 0.43 -13.03 24.62
N ARG A 170 0.48 -12.37 25.79
CA ARG A 170 1.71 -12.21 26.58
C ARG A 170 2.32 -13.56 26.98
N ASP A 171 1.50 -14.53 27.40
CA ASP A 171 1.98 -15.89 27.72
C ASP A 171 2.60 -16.59 26.51
N ILE A 172 2.06 -16.37 25.30
CA ILE A 172 2.63 -16.89 24.05
C ILE A 172 3.96 -16.17 23.75
N MET A 173 3.99 -14.85 23.85
CA MET A 173 5.21 -14.05 23.60
C MET A 173 6.35 -14.43 24.56
N ALA A 174 6.03 -14.68 25.84
CA ALA A 174 6.99 -15.16 26.83
C ALA A 174 7.60 -16.52 26.44
N LYS A 175 6.81 -17.46 25.90
CA LYS A 175 7.32 -18.75 25.39
C LYS A 175 8.24 -18.59 24.17
N LEU A 176 8.06 -17.52 23.40
CA LEU A 176 8.92 -17.16 22.27
C LEU A 176 10.16 -16.36 22.71
N ASN A 177 10.32 -16.07 24.00
CA ASN A 177 11.32 -15.13 24.53
C ASN A 177 11.24 -13.74 23.88
N LYS A 178 10.03 -13.28 23.56
CA LYS A 178 9.79 -11.98 22.94
C LYS A 178 8.96 -11.07 23.84
N PRO A 179 9.23 -9.76 23.87
CA PRO A 179 8.36 -8.81 24.54
C PRO A 179 7.02 -8.68 23.82
N LEU A 180 5.96 -8.34 24.56
CA LEU A 180 4.71 -7.87 23.97
C LEU A 180 4.85 -6.38 23.62
N VAL A 181 5.15 -6.11 22.35
CA VAL A 181 5.34 -4.76 21.83
C VAL A 181 4.16 -4.38 20.93
N VAL A 182 3.64 -3.18 21.09
CA VAL A 182 2.61 -2.59 20.22
C VAL A 182 3.10 -1.24 19.71
N PRO A 183 3.11 -0.99 18.39
CA PRO A 183 3.49 0.33 17.86
C PRO A 183 2.50 1.43 18.27
N GLU A 184 3.02 2.62 18.61
CA GLU A 184 2.24 3.86 18.81
C GLU A 184 1.34 4.12 17.60
N GLU A 185 1.91 3.97 16.40
CA GLU A 185 1.23 4.12 15.12
C GLU A 185 1.34 2.82 14.32
N ILE A 186 0.23 2.40 13.69
CA ILE A 186 0.30 1.42 12.61
C ILE A 186 0.49 2.20 11.33
N VAL A 187 1.66 2.07 10.68
CA VAL A 187 2.01 2.85 9.49
C VAL A 187 1.98 1.98 8.25
N HIS A 188 1.21 2.38 7.24
CA HIS A 188 1.20 1.73 5.93
C HIS A 188 2.23 2.39 5.01
N TYR A 189 2.90 1.62 4.13
CA TYR A 189 3.92 2.19 3.24
C TYR A 189 3.37 3.32 2.33
N SER A 190 2.10 3.26 1.94
CA SER A 190 1.45 4.29 1.12
C SER A 190 1.22 5.59 1.91
N GLU A 191 1.09 5.51 3.24
CA GLU A 191 1.12 6.70 4.11
C GLU A 191 2.50 7.35 4.09
N TRP A 192 3.57 6.55 4.08
CA TRP A 192 4.94 7.04 3.88
C TRP A 192 5.12 7.72 2.52
N ILE A 193 4.63 7.14 1.43
CA ILE A 193 4.66 7.77 0.10
C ILE A 193 3.87 9.08 0.11
N HIS A 194 2.69 9.10 0.71
CA HIS A 194 1.88 10.31 0.83
C HIS A 194 2.61 11.40 1.62
N ALA A 195 3.25 11.06 2.75
CA ALA A 195 4.04 12.00 3.55
C ALA A 195 5.27 12.52 2.77
N MET A 196 5.89 11.67 1.96
CA MET A 196 7.07 11.99 1.15
C MET A 196 6.76 12.62 -0.21
N ARG A 197 5.48 12.79 -0.57
CA ARG A 197 5.03 13.12 -1.94
C ARG A 197 5.70 14.37 -2.54
N ASP A 198 5.87 15.42 -1.75
CA ASP A 198 6.49 16.67 -2.24
C ASP A 198 7.98 16.48 -2.53
N ARG A 199 8.65 15.62 -1.75
CA ARG A 199 10.06 15.28 -1.97
C ARG A 199 10.21 14.36 -3.18
N ILE A 200 9.26 13.47 -3.42
CA ILE A 200 9.16 12.64 -4.64
C ILE A 200 8.95 13.53 -5.87
N ALA A 201 7.97 14.44 -5.83
CA ALA A 201 7.71 15.39 -6.92
C ALA A 201 8.94 16.26 -7.25
N LYS A 202 9.69 16.72 -6.23
CA LYS A 202 10.94 17.46 -6.45
C LYS A 202 12.04 16.65 -7.14
N LYS A 203 12.00 15.32 -7.06
CA LYS A 203 12.94 14.41 -7.75
C LYS A 203 12.33 13.77 -9.01
N GLN A 204 11.13 14.19 -9.41
CA GLN A 204 10.50 13.72 -10.64
C GLN A 204 11.35 14.11 -11.85
N VAL A 205 11.60 13.14 -12.74
CA VAL A 205 12.37 13.35 -13.98
C VAL A 205 11.53 13.10 -15.23
N ARG A 206 10.32 12.55 -15.07
CA ARG A 206 9.38 12.26 -16.16
C ARG A 206 8.10 13.08 -15.96
N ASP A 207 7.67 13.79 -16.99
CA ASP A 207 6.44 14.58 -16.93
C ASP A 207 5.21 13.67 -17.00
N PHE A 208 4.39 13.68 -15.95
CA PHE A 208 3.17 12.89 -15.86
C PHE A 208 1.91 13.74 -16.01
N SER A 209 2.04 15.00 -16.45
CA SER A 209 0.91 15.95 -16.58
C SER A 209 -0.15 15.51 -17.60
N SER A 210 0.24 14.70 -18.58
CA SER A 210 -0.68 14.12 -19.58
C SER A 210 -1.43 12.87 -19.08
N ILE A 211 -1.04 12.29 -17.94
CA ILE A 211 -1.60 11.03 -17.41
C ILE A 211 -2.90 11.30 -16.67
N THR A 212 -3.94 10.54 -17.00
CA THR A 212 -5.16 10.41 -16.20
C THR A 212 -5.10 9.09 -15.43
N ALA A 213 -5.18 9.17 -14.10
CA ALA A 213 -5.17 8.01 -13.22
C ALA A 213 -6.48 7.89 -12.44
N SER A 214 -7.06 6.68 -12.40
CA SER A 214 -8.15 6.38 -11.48
C SER A 214 -7.62 5.72 -10.21
N ILE A 215 -8.19 6.09 -9.06
CA ILE A 215 -7.68 5.67 -7.76
C ILE A 215 -8.55 4.55 -7.19
N HIS A 216 -7.92 3.46 -6.77
CA HIS A 216 -8.55 2.40 -6.01
C HIS A 216 -7.92 2.29 -4.62
N PRO A 217 -8.46 2.99 -3.59
CA PRO A 217 -7.98 2.80 -2.23
C PRO A 217 -8.42 1.43 -1.71
N ALA A 218 -7.50 0.72 -1.07
CA ALA A 218 -7.79 -0.59 -0.49
C ALA A 218 -8.82 -0.47 0.64
N CYS A 219 -9.82 -1.35 0.64
CA CYS A 219 -10.86 -1.31 1.68
C CYS A 219 -10.29 -1.50 3.09
N HIS A 220 -9.27 -2.36 3.26
CA HIS A 220 -8.67 -2.63 4.57
C HIS A 220 -7.75 -1.51 5.06
N TYR A 221 -7.42 -0.55 4.20
CA TYR A 221 -6.76 0.68 4.61
C TYR A 221 -7.72 1.59 5.39
N TYR A 222 -8.82 2.02 4.76
CA TYR A 222 -9.66 3.09 5.33
C TYR A 222 -11.01 2.67 5.89
N LYS A 223 -11.50 1.44 5.66
CA LYS A 223 -12.86 1.03 6.08
C LYS A 223 -12.94 0.31 7.42
N LEU A 224 -11.89 -0.41 7.83
CA LEU A 224 -11.94 -1.19 9.08
C LEU A 224 -11.83 -0.28 10.30
N VAL A 225 -10.66 0.31 10.50
CA VAL A 225 -10.44 1.33 11.54
C VAL A 225 -10.31 2.67 10.84
N THR A 226 -11.45 3.33 10.62
CA THR A 226 -11.57 4.48 9.71
C THR A 226 -10.88 5.75 10.21
N GLU A 227 -10.79 5.91 11.53
CA GLU A 227 -10.17 7.05 12.22
C GLU A 227 -8.66 7.15 12.03
N ASP A 228 -8.01 6.04 11.67
CA ASP A 228 -6.56 5.92 11.55
C ASP A 228 -6.06 6.27 10.14
N ALA A 229 -6.98 6.33 9.16
CA ALA A 229 -6.67 6.64 7.78
C ALA A 229 -6.45 8.14 7.56
N ILE A 230 -5.52 8.48 6.67
CA ILE A 230 -5.16 9.86 6.32
C ILE A 230 -6.23 10.49 5.43
N TYR A 231 -6.69 11.67 5.83
CA TYR A 231 -7.57 12.54 5.06
C TYR A 231 -6.92 13.92 4.97
N ASP A 232 -7.07 14.56 3.81
CA ASP A 232 -6.47 15.86 3.53
C ASP A 232 -7.58 16.76 2.95
N PRO A 233 -7.85 17.95 3.51
CA PRO A 233 -8.86 18.87 3.02
C PRO A 233 -8.59 19.36 1.59
N ASP A 234 -7.34 19.33 1.16
CA ASP A 234 -6.96 19.72 -0.20
C ASP A 234 -7.24 18.61 -1.22
N ILE A 235 -7.43 17.37 -0.75
CA ILE A 235 -7.66 16.17 -1.57
C ILE A 235 -9.09 15.67 -1.34
N TYR A 236 -9.92 15.69 -2.38
CA TYR A 236 -11.36 15.37 -2.30
C TYR A 236 -12.14 16.17 -1.23
N GLY A 237 -11.66 17.35 -0.82
CA GLY A 237 -12.28 18.11 0.26
C GLY A 237 -12.31 17.35 1.59
N GLY A 238 -11.38 16.42 1.84
CA GLY A 238 -11.40 15.58 3.04
C GLY A 238 -12.60 14.62 3.14
N GLN A 239 -13.26 14.31 2.01
CA GLN A 239 -14.39 13.37 1.98
C GLN A 239 -14.00 11.94 1.64
N ARG A 240 -12.81 11.75 1.08
CA ARG A 240 -12.21 10.44 0.77
C ARG A 240 -10.79 10.40 1.32
N THR A 241 -10.27 9.20 1.52
CA THR A 241 -8.87 9.01 1.90
C THR A 241 -7.94 9.74 0.93
N ALA A 242 -6.97 10.47 1.47
CA ALA A 242 -6.02 11.26 0.70
C ALA A 242 -4.83 10.44 0.17
N THR A 243 -4.55 9.33 0.83
CA THR A 243 -3.48 8.39 0.45
C THR A 243 -3.73 7.84 -0.95
N VAL A 244 -2.67 7.57 -1.71
CA VAL A 244 -2.66 7.30 -3.16
C VAL A 244 -2.93 8.53 -4.03
N THR A 245 -4.04 9.23 -3.82
CA THR A 245 -4.38 10.41 -4.63
C THR A 245 -3.35 11.53 -4.48
N GLY A 246 -2.87 11.77 -3.25
CA GLY A 246 -1.91 12.85 -3.01
C GLY A 246 -0.61 12.72 -3.79
N ILE A 247 -0.10 11.50 -4.02
CA ILE A 247 1.11 11.33 -4.84
C ILE A 247 0.81 11.49 -6.33
N VAL A 248 -0.37 11.05 -6.80
CA VAL A 248 -0.80 11.24 -8.19
C VAL A 248 -0.91 12.73 -8.53
N GLU A 249 -1.54 13.52 -7.65
CA GLU A 249 -1.64 14.98 -7.82
C GLU A 249 -0.28 15.67 -7.69
N ALA A 250 0.56 15.27 -6.72
CA ALA A 250 1.89 15.85 -6.54
C ALA A 250 2.79 15.65 -7.77
N LEU A 251 2.58 14.58 -8.54
CA LEU A 251 3.29 14.29 -9.78
C LEU A 251 2.67 14.98 -11.02
N GLY A 252 1.62 15.77 -10.83
CA GLY A 252 0.98 16.58 -11.86
C GLY A 252 -0.11 15.87 -12.67
N SER A 253 -0.45 14.62 -12.34
CA SER A 253 -1.42 13.84 -13.10
C SER A 253 -2.87 14.20 -12.78
N THR A 254 -3.75 13.96 -13.75
CA THR A 254 -5.20 14.15 -13.59
C THR A 254 -5.80 12.96 -12.87
N VAL A 255 -6.61 13.22 -11.83
CA VAL A 255 -7.34 12.19 -11.10
C VAL A 255 -8.71 11.98 -11.76
N GLY A 256 -8.91 10.82 -12.40
CA GLY A 256 -10.18 10.43 -13.02
C GLY A 256 -11.14 9.82 -12.00
N ASP A 257 -12.26 10.50 -11.74
CA ASP A 257 -13.29 10.04 -10.81
C ASP A 257 -14.27 9.04 -11.44
N TYR A 258 -14.87 8.18 -10.62
CA TYR A 258 -15.81 7.15 -11.06
C TYR A 258 -16.78 6.75 -9.93
N SER A 259 -17.98 6.32 -10.31
CA SER A 259 -19.15 6.13 -9.47
C SER A 259 -19.00 5.00 -8.45
N THR A 260 -18.21 3.98 -8.77
CA THR A 260 -17.97 2.82 -7.91
C THR A 260 -16.70 2.95 -7.05
N PHE A 261 -16.22 4.17 -6.78
CA PHE A 261 -15.00 4.44 -5.99
C PHE A 261 -14.90 3.60 -4.71
N PHE A 262 -15.98 3.56 -3.93
CA PHE A 262 -16.04 2.86 -2.66
C PHE A 262 -16.18 1.34 -2.78
N ASP A 263 -16.43 0.79 -3.96
CA ASP A 263 -16.62 -0.65 -4.12
C ASP A 263 -15.28 -1.41 -4.03
N CYS A 264 -15.36 -2.65 -3.51
CA CYS A 264 -14.24 -3.58 -3.38
C CYS A 264 -13.56 -3.85 -4.73
N CYS A 265 -12.28 -4.24 -4.73
CA CYS A 265 -11.60 -4.70 -5.96
C CYS A 265 -12.12 -6.04 -6.49
N GLY A 266 -12.89 -6.79 -5.68
CA GLY A 266 -13.35 -8.14 -6.02
C GLY A 266 -12.47 -9.27 -5.46
N PHE A 267 -11.34 -8.98 -4.80
CA PHE A 267 -10.50 -10.03 -4.18
C PHE A 267 -11.31 -10.86 -3.18
N GLY A 268 -12.13 -10.20 -2.35
CA GLY A 268 -13.20 -10.84 -1.57
C GLY A 268 -12.76 -11.94 -0.60
N PHE A 269 -11.46 -12.06 -0.31
CA PHE A 269 -10.74 -13.02 0.56
C PHE A 269 -11.17 -14.47 0.43
N ARG A 270 -12.36 -14.81 0.92
CA ARG A 270 -13.01 -16.10 0.72
C ARG A 270 -13.35 -16.33 -0.75
N HIS A 271 -13.87 -15.32 -1.45
CA HIS A 271 -14.33 -15.47 -2.83
C HIS A 271 -13.19 -15.85 -3.79
N ILE A 272 -11.99 -15.27 -3.65
CA ILE A 272 -10.86 -15.65 -4.50
C ILE A 272 -10.38 -17.10 -4.26
N LEU A 273 -10.71 -17.69 -3.10
CA LEU A 273 -10.38 -19.08 -2.79
C LEU A 273 -11.44 -20.06 -3.33
N VAL A 274 -12.73 -19.73 -3.17
CA VAL A 274 -13.84 -20.67 -3.43
C VAL A 274 -14.68 -20.35 -4.67
N GLN A 275 -14.62 -19.12 -5.18
CA GLN A 275 -15.42 -18.59 -6.31
C GLN A 275 -14.59 -17.59 -7.15
N ARG A 276 -13.51 -18.08 -7.77
CA ARG A 276 -12.58 -17.25 -8.55
C ARG A 276 -13.25 -16.50 -9.69
N ASP A 277 -14.24 -17.11 -10.35
CA ASP A 277 -14.92 -16.49 -11.49
C ASP A 277 -15.79 -15.31 -11.07
N PHE A 278 -16.40 -15.36 -9.88
CA PHE A 278 -17.07 -14.21 -9.28
C PHE A 278 -16.06 -13.08 -9.03
N SER A 279 -14.93 -13.39 -8.41
CA SER A 279 -13.88 -12.40 -8.08
C SER A 279 -13.38 -11.69 -9.34
N ARG A 280 -13.10 -12.46 -10.40
CA ARG A 280 -12.66 -11.94 -11.70
C ARG A 280 -13.71 -11.07 -12.37
N SER A 281 -14.95 -11.55 -12.43
CA SER A 281 -16.06 -10.83 -13.07
C SER A 281 -16.38 -9.55 -12.32
N PHE A 282 -16.37 -9.57 -10.98
CA PHE A 282 -16.58 -8.38 -10.16
C PHE A 282 -15.48 -7.34 -10.39
N ALA A 283 -14.21 -7.77 -10.36
CA ALA A 283 -13.06 -6.89 -10.59
C ALA A 283 -13.16 -6.17 -11.95
N THR A 284 -13.55 -6.88 -13.01
CA THR A 284 -13.63 -6.27 -14.34
C THR A 284 -14.91 -5.45 -14.51
N GLN A 285 -16.09 -6.03 -14.24
CA GLN A 285 -17.38 -5.40 -14.54
C GLN A 285 -17.71 -4.25 -13.60
N ARG A 286 -17.35 -4.33 -12.32
CA ARG A 286 -17.72 -3.32 -11.32
C ARG A 286 -16.65 -2.23 -11.16
N LYS A 287 -15.39 -2.54 -11.49
CA LYS A 287 -14.27 -1.59 -11.34
C LYS A 287 -13.70 -1.19 -12.70
N ILE A 288 -13.00 -2.08 -13.40
CA ILE A 288 -12.24 -1.71 -14.61
C ILE A 288 -13.14 -1.12 -15.70
N GLU A 289 -14.25 -1.77 -16.04
CA GLU A 289 -15.16 -1.31 -17.09
C GLU A 289 -15.79 0.04 -16.72
N ILE A 290 -16.25 0.21 -15.49
CA ILE A 290 -16.79 1.48 -14.98
C ILE A 290 -15.74 2.59 -15.03
N MET A 291 -14.51 2.32 -14.58
CA MET A 291 -13.41 3.29 -14.68
C MET A 291 -13.17 3.69 -16.14
N LYS A 292 -13.16 2.73 -17.08
CA LYS A 292 -12.99 3.02 -18.50
C LYS A 292 -14.15 3.83 -19.08
N GLU A 293 -15.39 3.52 -18.69
CA GLU A 293 -16.59 4.18 -19.20
C GLU A 293 -16.73 5.62 -18.69
N GLU A 294 -16.39 5.88 -17.43
CA GLU A 294 -16.63 7.18 -16.80
C GLU A 294 -15.41 8.10 -16.79
N ALA A 295 -14.20 7.55 -16.63
CA ALA A 295 -12.96 8.30 -16.55
C ALA A 295 -11.99 8.04 -17.71
N ASN A 296 -12.09 6.87 -18.36
CA ASN A 296 -11.15 6.37 -19.36
C ASN A 296 -9.66 6.61 -18.99
N PRO A 297 -9.20 6.10 -17.82
CA PRO A 297 -7.87 6.39 -17.30
C PRO A 297 -6.79 5.66 -18.11
N ASP A 298 -5.58 6.23 -18.12
CA ASP A 298 -4.38 5.56 -18.64
C ASP A 298 -3.86 4.49 -17.65
N VAL A 299 -4.17 4.63 -16.37
CA VAL A 299 -3.71 3.73 -15.31
C VAL A 299 -4.66 3.73 -14.11
N VAL A 300 -4.80 2.58 -13.45
CA VAL A 300 -5.40 2.47 -12.11
C VAL A 300 -4.28 2.40 -11.07
N ILE A 301 -4.33 3.27 -10.07
CA ILE A 301 -3.36 3.27 -8.96
C ILE A 301 -4.03 2.77 -7.69
N THR A 302 -3.36 1.85 -7.00
CA THR A 302 -3.81 1.32 -5.71
C THR A 302 -2.65 1.14 -4.74
N HIS A 303 -2.94 0.67 -3.54
CA HIS A 303 -1.95 0.48 -2.48
C HIS A 303 -2.15 -0.79 -1.66
N ASP A 304 -2.71 -1.83 -2.28
CA ASP A 304 -2.72 -3.16 -1.68
C ASP A 304 -2.34 -4.19 -2.73
N THR A 305 -1.41 -5.07 -2.37
CA THR A 305 -0.95 -6.15 -3.25
C THR A 305 -2.08 -7.04 -3.77
N GLY A 306 -3.10 -7.32 -2.95
CA GLY A 306 -4.29 -8.06 -3.37
C GLY A 306 -5.14 -7.26 -4.38
N CYS A 307 -5.30 -5.96 -4.17
CA CYS A 307 -5.96 -5.06 -5.12
C CYS A 307 -5.21 -5.00 -6.46
N VAL A 308 -3.88 -4.80 -6.47
CA VAL A 308 -3.07 -4.78 -7.71
C VAL A 308 -3.26 -6.10 -8.46
N THR A 309 -2.96 -7.23 -7.81
CA THR A 309 -3.04 -8.56 -8.44
C THR A 309 -4.44 -8.84 -8.97
N THR A 310 -5.50 -8.49 -8.23
CA THR A 310 -6.87 -8.80 -8.64
C THR A 310 -7.31 -7.97 -9.83
N LEU A 311 -7.09 -6.65 -9.77
CA LEU A 311 -7.54 -5.74 -10.82
C LEU A 311 -6.70 -5.90 -12.10
N ASP A 312 -5.41 -6.24 -11.98
CA ASP A 312 -4.55 -6.54 -13.14
C ASP A 312 -4.91 -7.91 -13.75
N LYS A 313 -4.72 -9.00 -13.01
CA LYS A 313 -4.80 -10.36 -13.56
C LYS A 313 -6.20 -10.79 -13.97
N SER A 314 -7.25 -10.20 -13.40
CA SER A 314 -8.64 -10.54 -13.77
C SER A 314 -9.01 -10.04 -15.18
N GLN A 315 -8.33 -9.02 -15.70
CA GLN A 315 -8.64 -8.45 -17.01
C GLN A 315 -8.40 -9.43 -18.16
N PHE A 316 -7.49 -10.39 -18.00
CA PHE A 316 -7.24 -11.43 -19.02
C PHE A 316 -8.53 -12.18 -19.41
N ALA A 317 -9.34 -12.58 -18.41
CA ALA A 317 -10.58 -13.30 -18.66
C ALA A 317 -11.60 -12.43 -19.41
N ALA A 318 -11.75 -11.16 -19.01
CA ALA A 318 -12.65 -10.23 -19.68
C ALA A 318 -12.18 -9.88 -21.11
N ARG A 319 -10.86 -9.79 -21.35
CA ARG A 319 -10.27 -9.57 -22.68
C ARG A 319 -10.56 -10.73 -23.62
N ALA A 320 -10.53 -11.97 -23.13
CA ALA A 320 -10.90 -13.15 -23.92
C ALA A 320 -12.37 -13.10 -24.39
N HIS A 321 -13.22 -12.39 -23.67
CA HIS A 321 -14.62 -12.12 -24.04
C HIS A 321 -14.83 -10.76 -24.73
N GLN A 322 -13.75 -10.12 -25.22
CA GLN A 322 -13.78 -8.84 -25.95
C GLN A 322 -14.47 -7.71 -25.17
N ARG A 323 -14.42 -7.74 -23.83
CA ARG A 323 -15.00 -6.69 -22.98
C ARG A 323 -14.12 -5.44 -22.94
N ASN A 324 -14.70 -4.33 -22.48
CA ASN A 324 -14.00 -3.05 -22.34
C ASN A 324 -13.01 -3.06 -21.16
N VAL A 325 -11.88 -3.73 -21.31
CA VAL A 325 -10.79 -3.81 -20.32
C VAL A 325 -9.45 -3.41 -20.96
N GLY A 326 -8.33 -3.67 -20.28
CA GLY A 326 -6.98 -3.35 -20.76
C GLY A 326 -6.40 -2.07 -20.15
N VAL A 327 -6.74 -1.76 -18.89
CA VAL A 327 -6.14 -0.64 -18.16
C VAL A 327 -5.02 -1.16 -17.27
N PRO A 328 -3.79 -0.64 -17.39
CA PRO A 328 -2.69 -0.93 -16.46
C PRO A 328 -3.09 -0.69 -15.01
N VAL A 329 -2.63 -1.56 -14.10
CA VAL A 329 -2.86 -1.39 -12.66
C VAL A 329 -1.55 -1.41 -11.91
N LEU A 330 -1.18 -0.30 -11.29
CA LEU A 330 0.08 -0.16 -10.56
C LEU A 330 -0.15 0.14 -9.08
N SER A 331 0.84 -0.18 -8.26
CA SER A 331 0.95 0.44 -6.95
C SER A 331 1.38 1.90 -7.06
N ASP A 332 1.01 2.72 -6.09
CA ASP A 332 1.53 4.08 -5.94
C ASP A 332 3.06 4.14 -5.79
N ALA A 333 3.68 3.11 -5.21
CA ALA A 333 5.14 2.96 -5.17
C ALA A 333 5.76 2.78 -6.56
N GLN A 334 5.20 1.87 -7.37
CA GLN A 334 5.64 1.65 -8.75
C GLN A 334 5.48 2.93 -9.58
N TYR A 335 4.35 3.62 -9.41
CA TYR A 335 4.07 4.87 -10.10
C TYR A 335 5.05 5.99 -9.74
N ALA A 336 5.29 6.20 -8.44
CA ALA A 336 6.27 7.17 -7.95
C ALA A 336 7.70 6.84 -8.40
N ALA A 337 8.08 5.56 -8.39
CA ALA A 337 9.39 5.12 -8.86
C ALA A 337 9.58 5.41 -10.36
N LEU A 338 8.57 5.11 -11.19
CA LEU A 338 8.60 5.48 -12.62
C LEU A 338 8.74 7.00 -12.79
N ALA A 339 8.03 7.82 -12.03
CA ALA A 339 8.14 9.28 -12.13
C ALA A 339 9.56 9.79 -11.82
N MET A 340 10.23 9.16 -10.85
CA MET A 340 11.61 9.47 -10.44
C MET A 340 12.70 8.85 -11.32
N GLY A 341 12.34 8.13 -12.38
CA GLY A 341 13.32 7.62 -13.34
C GLY A 341 13.65 6.13 -13.19
N ALA A 342 13.02 5.40 -12.28
CA ALA A 342 13.29 3.97 -12.09
C ALA A 342 13.13 3.19 -13.40
N HIS A 343 13.98 2.16 -13.56
CA HIS A 343 13.94 1.29 -14.73
C HIS A 343 12.67 0.40 -14.69
N PRO A 344 11.88 0.33 -15.78
CA PRO A 344 10.58 -0.35 -15.79
C PRO A 344 10.66 -1.85 -15.52
N TYR A 345 11.78 -2.51 -15.89
CA TYR A 345 11.95 -3.96 -15.72
C TYR A 345 12.88 -4.39 -14.58
N ARG A 346 13.96 -3.66 -14.25
CA ARG A 346 14.83 -3.98 -13.10
C ARG A 346 14.16 -3.66 -11.76
N ILE A 347 13.54 -2.49 -11.64
CA ILE A 347 12.96 -1.99 -10.37
C ILE A 347 11.45 -2.20 -10.31
N VAL A 348 10.73 -1.66 -11.28
CA VAL A 348 9.26 -1.63 -11.28
C VAL A 348 8.69 -3.00 -11.68
N GLN A 349 9.51 -3.80 -12.38
CA GLN A 349 9.29 -5.17 -12.82
C GLN A 349 7.94 -5.37 -13.51
N LEU A 350 7.64 -4.52 -14.49
CA LEU A 350 6.36 -4.49 -15.18
C LEU A 350 6.03 -5.81 -15.92
N HIS A 351 7.02 -6.63 -16.25
CA HIS A 351 6.81 -7.94 -16.87
C HIS A 351 6.06 -8.96 -16.02
N TRP A 352 5.83 -8.68 -14.73
CA TRP A 352 4.96 -9.49 -13.87
C TRP A 352 3.48 -9.09 -13.91
N HIS A 353 3.16 -7.94 -14.52
CA HIS A 353 1.79 -7.50 -14.75
C HIS A 353 1.22 -8.17 -16.01
N ALA A 354 -0.08 -8.44 -16.00
CA ALA A 354 -0.80 -9.12 -17.07
C ALA A 354 -1.40 -8.14 -18.10
N THR A 355 -1.68 -6.91 -17.69
CA THR A 355 -2.21 -5.85 -18.56
C THR A 355 -1.12 -5.25 -19.43
N ASP A 356 -1.50 -4.77 -20.62
CA ASP A 356 -0.57 -4.08 -21.51
C ASP A 356 -0.33 -2.66 -21.01
N TYR A 357 0.91 -2.38 -20.62
CA TYR A 357 1.37 -1.10 -20.07
C TYR A 357 2.22 -0.29 -21.06
N THR A 358 2.42 -0.75 -22.29
CA THR A 358 3.33 -0.11 -23.25
C THR A 358 2.89 1.32 -23.61
N ALA A 359 1.61 1.51 -23.93
CA ALA A 359 1.05 2.83 -24.22
C ALA A 359 1.17 3.80 -23.03
N LEU A 360 1.07 3.30 -21.79
CA LEU A 360 1.30 4.10 -20.59
C LEU A 360 2.78 4.55 -20.51
N LEU A 361 3.72 3.63 -20.75
CA LEU A 361 5.15 3.95 -20.72
C LEU A 361 5.53 4.96 -21.81
N GLU A 362 5.00 4.83 -23.02
CA GLU A 362 5.20 5.81 -24.10
C GLU A 362 4.69 7.19 -23.70
N LYS A 363 3.51 7.26 -23.10
CA LYS A 363 2.92 8.50 -22.60
C LYS A 363 3.73 9.12 -21.44
N MET A 364 4.41 8.29 -20.66
CA MET A 364 5.38 8.72 -19.63
C MET A 364 6.76 9.10 -20.19
N GLY A 365 6.97 9.01 -21.52
CA GLY A 365 8.26 9.28 -22.16
C GLY A 365 9.31 8.20 -21.91
N ILE A 366 8.89 6.95 -21.68
CA ILE A 366 9.76 5.81 -21.42
C ILE A 366 9.90 4.98 -22.71
N ASP A 367 11.13 4.86 -23.21
CA ASP A 367 11.50 3.92 -24.27
C ASP A 367 11.56 2.50 -23.67
N TRP A 368 10.41 1.84 -23.70
CA TRP A 368 10.23 0.53 -23.09
C TRP A 368 10.91 -0.58 -23.90
N GLU A 369 11.06 -0.43 -25.22
CA GLU A 369 11.77 -1.40 -26.06
C GLU A 369 13.25 -1.40 -25.73
N LYS A 370 13.87 -0.22 -25.64
CA LYS A 370 15.27 -0.09 -25.22
C LYS A 370 15.49 -0.67 -23.82
N ALA A 371 14.64 -0.29 -22.87
CA ALA A 371 14.73 -0.80 -21.49
C ALA A 371 14.54 -2.33 -21.43
N TRP A 372 13.76 -2.91 -22.34
CA TRP A 372 13.61 -4.36 -22.44
C TRP A 372 14.91 -5.02 -22.91
N VAL A 373 15.55 -4.48 -23.94
CA VAL A 373 16.84 -4.98 -24.45
C VAL A 373 17.93 -4.92 -23.37
N GLU A 374 17.97 -3.83 -22.59
CA GLU A 374 18.89 -3.70 -21.45
C GLU A 374 18.64 -4.81 -20.41
N PHE A 375 17.37 -5.06 -20.08
CA PHE A 375 16.99 -6.13 -19.16
C PHE A 375 17.31 -7.54 -19.70
N GLU A 376 17.13 -7.80 -20.99
CA GLU A 376 17.55 -9.06 -21.61
C GLU A 376 19.08 -9.26 -21.53
N GLY A 377 19.85 -8.18 -21.57
CA GLY A 377 21.29 -8.21 -21.29
C GLY A 377 21.60 -8.72 -19.88
N ASP A 378 20.86 -8.23 -18.89
CA ASP A 378 20.98 -8.68 -17.50
C ASP A 378 20.62 -10.15 -17.33
N LEU A 379 19.56 -10.61 -18.01
CA LEU A 379 19.16 -12.02 -17.98
C LEU A 379 20.25 -12.94 -18.55
N LYS A 380 20.97 -12.51 -19.59
CA LYS A 380 22.10 -13.28 -20.13
C LYS A 380 23.28 -13.36 -19.16
N ARG A 381 23.52 -12.31 -18.37
CA ARG A 381 24.54 -12.30 -17.30
C ARG A 381 24.18 -13.26 -16.17
N LEU A 382 22.90 -13.34 -15.82
CA LEU A 382 22.39 -14.32 -14.85
C LEU A 382 22.50 -15.76 -15.39
N GLU A 383 22.08 -15.98 -16.64
CA GLU A 383 22.12 -17.31 -17.28
C GLU A 383 23.54 -17.84 -17.45
N SER A 384 24.50 -16.96 -17.75
CA SER A 384 25.92 -17.32 -17.86
C SER A 384 26.60 -17.56 -16.52
N GLY A 385 25.98 -17.17 -15.41
CA GLY A 385 26.58 -17.19 -14.07
C GLY A 385 27.60 -16.09 -13.81
N GLU A 386 27.62 -15.03 -14.64
CA GLU A 386 28.45 -13.84 -14.39
C GLU A 386 28.02 -13.14 -13.09
N ILE A 387 26.72 -13.09 -12.84
CA ILE A 387 26.11 -12.59 -11.60
C ILE A 387 25.11 -13.61 -11.06
N GLU A 388 24.93 -13.65 -9.73
CA GLU A 388 23.96 -14.55 -9.07
C GLU A 388 22.57 -13.92 -8.96
N TYR A 389 22.52 -12.60 -8.77
CA TYR A 389 21.31 -11.79 -8.68
C TYR A 389 21.60 -10.37 -9.16
N LEU A 390 20.55 -9.62 -9.55
CA LEU A 390 20.69 -8.20 -9.82
C LEU A 390 20.90 -7.43 -8.52
N SER A 391 22.03 -6.74 -8.42
CA SER A 391 22.34 -5.86 -7.30
C SER A 391 21.64 -4.51 -7.43
N TRP A 392 21.70 -3.69 -6.38
CA TRP A 392 21.23 -2.31 -6.47
C TRP A 392 22.12 -1.48 -7.39
N GLU A 393 23.42 -1.77 -7.46
CA GLU A 393 24.34 -1.15 -8.41
C GLU A 393 23.93 -1.43 -9.86
N ASP A 394 23.56 -2.68 -10.19
CA ASP A 394 23.02 -3.03 -11.51
C ASP A 394 21.69 -2.30 -11.79
N ALA A 395 20.83 -2.21 -10.78
CA ALA A 395 19.51 -1.64 -10.92
C ALA A 395 19.50 -0.11 -11.11
N ASP A 396 20.51 0.58 -10.57
CA ASP A 396 20.71 2.02 -10.72
C ASP A 396 21.62 2.39 -11.92
N ALA A 397 22.19 1.40 -12.61
CA ALA A 397 22.98 1.63 -13.83
C ALA A 397 22.13 2.25 -14.94
N LYS A 398 22.61 3.37 -15.49
CA LYS A 398 21.92 4.18 -16.52
C LYS A 398 22.29 3.80 -17.94
#